data_AF-A0A956GVY6-F1
#
_entry.id   AF-A0A956GVY6-F1
#
_cell.length_a   1.000
_cell.length_b   1.000
_cell.length_c   1.000
_cell.angle_alpha   90.00
_cell.angle_beta   90.00
_cell.angle_gamma   90.00
#
_symmetry.space_group_name_H-M   'P 1'
#
loop_
_entity.id
_entity.type
_entity.pdbx_description
1 polymer ?
#
loop_
_entity_poly.entity_id
_entity_poly.type
_entity_poly.pdbx_seq_one_letter_code
_entity_poly.pdbx_strand_id
1 'polypeptide(L)'
;MRKLLSALGLMMAFVATGCTLYFGPDDDDDRYYSYCDQSGCWTCDSVTGDCWQDGGGWGCTSDWDCAAGCYCDESSGGCVETGFCNSDADCGPGYTCDDRQSCVPEGGDECWYYGCSWGEYCGPNGDCVPSTTCNTATDCDPGYDCISGTCTPTGCVDDSWCAAGCYCDEESGGCVETGYCTADTDCLAGQICDTDRSTCIPDDSPPTCPELGETDCLNRDDCLTTYTGINCTKPDGSACQSGDSGCTCESFVFAACVDVAPPAP
;
A
#
# COMPACT_ATOMS: atom_id res chain seq x y z
N MET A 1 -61.59 -55.92 -2.20
CA MET A 1 -60.82 -55.83 -3.47
C MET A 1 -60.82 -54.38 -3.93
N ARG A 2 -59.62 -53.77 -4.06
CA ARG A 2 -59.22 -52.59 -4.88
C ARG A 2 -59.89 -51.23 -4.57
N LYS A 3 -59.27 -50.05 -4.45
CA LYS A 3 -57.92 -49.43 -4.34
C LYS A 3 -58.23 -47.95 -3.88
N LEU A 4 -57.69 -47.40 -2.78
CA LEU A 4 -56.62 -46.36 -2.69
C LEU A 4 -56.77 -45.20 -3.71
N LEU A 5 -56.62 -43.89 -3.43
CA LEU A 5 -56.22 -43.08 -2.27
C LEU A 5 -56.42 -41.57 -2.63
N SER A 6 -56.75 -40.78 -1.61
CA SER A 6 -56.38 -39.38 -1.31
C SER A 6 -56.16 -38.33 -2.41
N ALA A 7 -57.00 -37.30 -2.36
CA ALA A 7 -56.68 -35.93 -2.72
C ALA A 7 -57.15 -34.99 -1.60
N LEU A 8 -56.52 -33.81 -1.53
CA LEU A 8 -56.74 -32.70 -0.61
C LEU A 8 -56.04 -32.78 0.76
N GLY A 9 -55.08 -31.88 0.92
CA GLY A 9 -54.83 -31.24 2.21
C GLY A 9 -53.36 -31.02 2.54
N LEU A 10 -52.69 -30.08 1.86
CA LEU A 10 -51.67 -29.23 2.50
C LEU A 10 -51.35 -28.04 1.57
N MET A 11 -52.10 -26.95 1.71
CA MET A 11 -51.59 -25.63 1.33
C MET A 11 -50.55 -25.25 2.40
N MET A 12 -49.27 -25.41 2.09
CA MET A 12 -48.22 -24.67 2.78
C MET A 12 -48.08 -23.31 2.09
N ALA A 13 -48.50 -22.27 2.79
CA ALA A 13 -48.13 -20.90 2.49
C ALA A 13 -46.64 -20.72 2.79
N PHE A 14 -45.80 -20.78 1.76
CA PHE A 14 -44.47 -20.19 1.80
C PHE A 14 -44.59 -18.76 1.31
N VAL A 15 -44.61 -17.83 2.26
CA VAL A 15 -44.28 -16.43 2.02
C VAL A 15 -42.76 -16.39 1.96
N ALA A 16 -42.19 -16.68 0.80
CA ALA A 16 -40.79 -16.41 0.50
C ALA A 16 -40.73 -15.04 -0.18
N THR A 17 -40.29 -14.06 0.58
CA THR A 17 -39.82 -12.77 0.10
C THR A 17 -38.74 -12.98 -0.96
N GLY A 18 -38.88 -12.34 -2.13
CA GLY A 18 -37.72 -11.87 -2.88
C GLY A 18 -37.22 -12.68 -4.07
N CYS A 19 -38.08 -13.19 -4.94
CA CYS A 19 -37.72 -13.41 -6.35
C CYS A 19 -38.91 -12.99 -7.21
N THR A 20 -38.97 -11.72 -7.61
CA THR A 20 -39.74 -11.39 -8.82
C THR A 20 -38.98 -12.01 -9.97
N LEU A 21 -39.53 -13.08 -10.56
CA LEU A 21 -39.08 -13.60 -11.84
C LEU A 21 -39.16 -12.44 -12.85
N TYR A 22 -38.02 -11.79 -13.07
CA TYR A 22 -37.87 -10.78 -14.10
C TYR A 22 -37.57 -11.54 -15.39
N PHE A 23 -38.60 -11.71 -16.19
CA PHE A 23 -38.44 -12.06 -17.59
C PHE A 23 -38.06 -10.76 -18.28
N GLY A 24 -36.79 -10.65 -18.70
CA GLY A 24 -36.29 -9.50 -19.46
C GLY A 24 -37.11 -9.27 -20.73
N PRO A 25 -36.97 -8.09 -21.36
CA PRO A 25 -37.74 -7.75 -22.55
C PRO A 25 -37.52 -8.78 -23.66
N ASP A 26 -38.60 -9.22 -24.28
CA ASP A 26 -38.64 -10.18 -25.37
C ASP A 26 -37.83 -9.68 -26.58
N ASP A 27 -36.54 -10.02 -26.65
CA ASP A 27 -35.74 -10.01 -27.88
C ASP A 27 -35.37 -11.48 -28.20
N ASP A 28 -35.81 -11.94 -29.38
CA ASP A 28 -35.96 -13.33 -29.81
C ASP A 28 -34.66 -14.18 -29.98
N ASP A 29 -33.64 -14.10 -29.13
CA ASP A 29 -32.43 -14.95 -29.28
C ASP A 29 -31.76 -15.46 -27.98
N ASP A 30 -32.44 -15.43 -26.82
CA ASP A 30 -31.87 -15.95 -25.56
C ASP A 30 -32.00 -17.48 -25.46
N ARG A 31 -31.25 -18.18 -26.32
CA ARG A 31 -31.14 -19.64 -26.28
C ARG A 31 -30.51 -20.13 -24.96
N TYR A 32 -29.78 -19.28 -24.25
CA TYR A 32 -29.13 -19.62 -22.99
C TYR A 32 -29.55 -18.67 -21.87
N TYR A 33 -29.83 -19.23 -20.69
CA TYR A 33 -30.07 -18.49 -19.46
C TYR A 33 -29.19 -19.05 -18.34
N SER A 34 -28.71 -18.19 -17.45
CA SER A 34 -27.88 -18.61 -16.32
C SER A 34 -28.58 -18.34 -15.00
N TYR A 35 -28.41 -19.23 -14.02
CA TYR A 35 -28.88 -19.04 -12.66
C TYR A 35 -27.96 -19.73 -11.66
N CYS A 36 -27.77 -19.12 -10.49
CA CYS A 36 -27.09 -19.78 -9.38
C CYS A 36 -28.05 -20.15 -8.25
N ASP A 37 -27.78 -21.28 -7.60
CA ASP A 37 -28.42 -21.69 -6.37
C ASP A 37 -27.39 -22.21 -5.35
N GLN A 38 -27.86 -22.76 -4.23
CA GLN A 38 -26.98 -23.32 -3.19
C GLN A 38 -26.15 -24.53 -3.66
N SER A 39 -26.36 -25.02 -4.88
CA SER A 39 -25.61 -26.12 -5.50
C SER A 39 -24.63 -25.66 -6.59
N GLY A 40 -24.62 -24.36 -6.93
CA GLY A 40 -23.67 -23.75 -7.86
C GLY A 40 -24.35 -22.92 -8.94
N CYS A 41 -23.55 -22.42 -9.87
CA CYS A 41 -23.99 -21.65 -11.02
C CYS A 41 -24.17 -22.54 -12.24
N TRP A 42 -25.26 -22.32 -12.97
CA TRP A 42 -25.69 -23.16 -14.07
C TRP A 42 -25.98 -22.29 -15.29
N THR A 43 -25.44 -22.69 -16.44
CA THR A 43 -25.86 -22.17 -17.73
C THR A 43 -26.78 -23.21 -18.37
N CYS A 44 -27.96 -22.77 -18.82
CA CYS A 44 -29.02 -23.65 -19.29
C CYS A 44 -29.44 -23.26 -20.70
N ASP A 45 -29.56 -24.26 -21.58
CA ASP A 45 -30.16 -24.07 -22.91
C ASP A 45 -31.70 -24.07 -22.77
N SER A 46 -32.35 -22.96 -23.12
CA SER A 46 -33.81 -22.78 -23.04
C SER A 46 -34.59 -23.63 -24.04
N VAL A 47 -33.93 -24.15 -25.07
CA VAL A 47 -34.49 -25.00 -26.13
C VAL A 47 -34.35 -26.48 -25.78
N THR A 48 -33.22 -26.91 -25.21
CA THR A 48 -33.01 -28.33 -24.85
C THR A 48 -33.35 -28.66 -23.40
N GLY A 49 -33.33 -27.65 -22.52
CA GLY A 49 -33.51 -27.81 -21.07
C GLY A 49 -32.28 -28.38 -20.36
N ASP A 50 -31.15 -28.49 -21.07
CA ASP A 50 -29.91 -29.00 -20.50
C ASP A 50 -29.17 -27.88 -19.79
N CYS A 51 -28.85 -28.10 -18.51
CA CYS A 51 -28.04 -27.22 -17.70
C CYS A 51 -26.66 -27.82 -17.46
N TRP A 52 -25.64 -27.00 -17.64
CA TRP A 52 -24.24 -27.38 -17.51
C TRP A 52 -23.63 -26.47 -16.45
N GLN A 53 -22.88 -27.05 -15.51
CA GLN A 53 -22.00 -26.26 -14.67
C GLN A 53 -20.85 -25.80 -15.56
N ASP A 54 -20.76 -24.50 -15.82
CA ASP A 54 -19.57 -23.94 -16.44
C ASP A 54 -18.38 -24.20 -15.51
N GLY A 55 -17.30 -24.68 -16.13
CA GLY A 55 -16.18 -25.31 -15.44
C GLY A 55 -15.42 -24.35 -14.54
N GLY A 56 -15.82 -24.29 -13.28
CA GLY A 56 -15.08 -23.75 -12.15
C GLY A 56 -15.74 -24.25 -10.88
N GLY A 57 -14.99 -24.88 -9.97
CA GLY A 57 -15.54 -25.22 -8.66
C GLY A 57 -15.97 -23.95 -7.92
N TRP A 58 -16.51 -24.10 -6.71
CA TRP A 58 -16.79 -22.99 -5.79
C TRP A 58 -15.63 -21.99 -5.56
N GLY A 59 -14.44 -22.27 -6.10
CA GLY A 59 -13.24 -21.44 -6.07
C GLY A 59 -13.13 -20.56 -7.30
N CYS A 60 -13.12 -19.25 -7.11
CA CYS A 60 -12.71 -18.27 -8.11
C CYS A 60 -11.44 -17.55 -7.64
N THR A 61 -10.66 -17.05 -8.59
CA THR A 61 -9.50 -16.17 -8.34
C THR A 61 -9.64 -14.83 -9.04
N SER A 62 -10.62 -14.71 -9.93
CA SER A 62 -10.96 -13.51 -10.66
C SER A 62 -12.41 -13.61 -11.12
N ASP A 63 -13.02 -12.49 -11.47
CA ASP A 63 -14.40 -12.51 -11.94
C ASP A 63 -14.59 -13.33 -13.22
N TRP A 64 -13.55 -13.45 -14.06
CA TRP A 64 -13.58 -14.29 -15.27
C TRP A 64 -13.73 -15.79 -14.98
N ASP A 65 -13.48 -16.22 -13.75
CA ASP A 65 -13.75 -17.60 -13.30
C ASP A 65 -15.26 -17.82 -13.00
N CYS A 66 -16.04 -16.74 -12.96
CA CYS A 66 -17.47 -16.73 -12.65
C CYS A 66 -18.33 -16.53 -13.90
N ALA A 67 -19.54 -17.09 -13.86
CA ALA A 67 -20.54 -16.88 -14.90
C ALA A 67 -20.97 -15.41 -14.99
N ALA A 68 -21.50 -15.01 -16.15
CA ALA A 68 -22.12 -13.70 -16.30
C ALA A 68 -23.27 -13.53 -15.30
N GLY A 69 -23.40 -12.33 -14.74
CA GLY A 69 -24.26 -12.00 -13.60
C GLY A 69 -23.58 -12.18 -12.22
N CYS A 70 -22.32 -12.64 -12.19
CA CYS A 70 -21.57 -12.87 -10.94
C CYS A 70 -20.18 -12.19 -10.96
N TYR A 71 -19.67 -11.92 -9.77
CA TYR A 71 -18.28 -11.54 -9.54
C TYR A 71 -17.61 -12.51 -8.56
N CYS A 72 -16.28 -12.51 -8.53
CA CYS A 72 -15.51 -13.29 -7.58
C CYS A 72 -15.34 -12.52 -6.27
N ASP A 73 -15.95 -13.03 -5.20
CA ASP A 73 -15.65 -12.54 -3.86
C ASP A 73 -14.35 -13.21 -3.38
N GLU A 74 -13.24 -12.49 -3.49
CA GLU A 74 -11.91 -13.00 -3.12
C GLU A 74 -11.79 -13.33 -1.62
N SER A 75 -12.63 -12.74 -0.76
CA SER A 75 -12.66 -13.01 0.68
C SER A 75 -13.21 -14.39 1.03
N SER A 76 -14.21 -14.83 0.27
CA SER A 76 -14.80 -16.16 0.35
C SER A 76 -14.19 -17.13 -0.65
N GLY A 77 -13.45 -16.61 -1.63
CA GLY A 77 -12.92 -17.33 -2.78
C GLY A 77 -14.02 -17.88 -3.68
N GLY A 78 -15.22 -17.30 -3.68
CA GLY A 78 -16.39 -17.85 -4.36
C GLY A 78 -17.14 -16.83 -5.21
N CYS A 79 -17.83 -17.32 -6.23
CA CYS A 79 -18.64 -16.47 -7.10
C CYS A 79 -19.92 -16.02 -6.37
N VAL A 80 -20.17 -14.71 -6.37
CA VAL A 80 -21.33 -14.07 -5.77
C VAL A 80 -22.19 -13.44 -6.86
N GLU A 81 -23.49 -13.74 -6.79
CA GLU A 81 -24.51 -13.20 -7.70
C GLU A 81 -24.77 -11.73 -7.42
N THR A 82 -24.72 -10.93 -8.48
CA THR A 82 -24.92 -9.48 -8.45
C THR A 82 -25.84 -8.96 -9.53
N GLY A 83 -26.17 -9.81 -10.51
CA GLY A 83 -27.13 -9.53 -11.57
C GLY A 83 -26.48 -9.03 -12.85
N PHE A 84 -27.27 -9.10 -13.91
CA PHE A 84 -26.88 -8.68 -15.25
C PHE A 84 -27.09 -7.18 -15.46
N CYS A 85 -26.26 -6.59 -16.31
CA CYS A 85 -26.33 -5.19 -16.67
C CYS A 85 -25.98 -4.98 -18.14
N ASN A 86 -26.49 -3.89 -18.73
CA ASN A 86 -26.05 -3.40 -20.03
C ASN A 86 -25.26 -2.08 -19.90
N SER A 87 -25.37 -1.42 -18.76
CA SER A 87 -24.68 -0.19 -18.39
C SER A 87 -24.62 -0.06 -16.87
N ASP A 88 -23.75 0.81 -16.35
CA ASP A 88 -23.64 1.10 -14.91
C ASP A 88 -24.97 1.51 -14.27
N ALA A 89 -25.86 2.12 -15.05
CA ALA A 89 -27.18 2.54 -14.58
C ALA A 89 -28.11 1.37 -14.22
N ASP A 90 -27.81 0.15 -14.69
CA ASP A 90 -28.55 -1.06 -14.37
C ASP A 90 -28.14 -1.66 -13.02
N CYS A 91 -27.01 -1.21 -12.47
CA CYS A 91 -26.44 -1.71 -11.23
C CYS A 91 -26.91 -0.91 -10.00
N GLY A 92 -26.92 -1.58 -8.85
CA GLY A 92 -27.22 -0.93 -7.57
C GLY A 92 -26.11 0.04 -7.15
N PRO A 93 -26.37 0.94 -6.18
CA PRO A 93 -25.33 1.85 -5.69
C PRO A 93 -24.08 1.09 -5.23
N GLY A 94 -22.90 1.49 -5.72
CA GLY A 94 -21.64 0.82 -5.43
C GLY A 94 -21.34 -0.39 -6.32
N TYR A 95 -21.95 -0.47 -7.52
CA TYR A 95 -21.71 -1.53 -8.50
C TYR A 95 -21.67 -0.94 -9.92
N THR A 96 -20.76 -1.41 -10.75
CA THR A 96 -20.52 -0.99 -12.15
C THR A 96 -20.70 -2.19 -13.07
N CYS A 97 -21.07 -1.93 -14.31
CA CYS A 97 -21.27 -2.96 -15.30
C CYS A 97 -19.96 -3.29 -16.02
N ASP A 98 -19.51 -4.53 -15.88
CA ASP A 98 -18.29 -4.98 -16.54
C ASP A 98 -18.56 -5.56 -17.95
N ASP A 99 -17.48 -5.91 -18.66
CA ASP A 99 -17.55 -6.45 -20.03
C ASP A 99 -18.29 -7.81 -20.14
N ARG A 100 -18.48 -8.51 -19.01
CA ARG A 100 -19.24 -9.75 -18.94
C ARG A 100 -20.73 -9.50 -18.70
N GLN A 101 -21.17 -8.24 -18.78
CA GLN A 101 -22.54 -7.83 -18.48
C GLN A 101 -22.93 -8.18 -17.04
N SER A 102 -21.98 -8.09 -16.11
CA SER A 102 -22.17 -8.42 -14.69
C SER A 102 -21.98 -7.17 -13.85
N CYS A 103 -22.86 -6.93 -12.88
CA CYS A 103 -22.66 -5.87 -11.91
C CYS A 103 -21.54 -6.26 -10.95
N VAL A 104 -20.36 -5.68 -11.07
CA VAL A 104 -19.25 -5.90 -10.13
C VAL A 104 -19.18 -4.72 -9.15
N PRO A 105 -18.73 -4.90 -7.90
CA PRO A 105 -18.58 -3.78 -6.98
C PRO A 105 -17.77 -2.62 -7.61
N GLU A 106 -18.31 -1.40 -7.56
CA GLU A 106 -17.56 -0.18 -7.87
C GLU A 106 -16.46 -0.06 -6.83
N GLY A 107 -15.20 -0.15 -7.27
CA GLY A 107 -14.08 -0.25 -6.34
C GLY A 107 -13.86 -1.70 -5.87
N GLY A 108 -13.43 -2.57 -6.78
CA GLY A 108 -12.33 -3.45 -6.37
C GLY A 108 -11.17 -2.51 -6.01
N ASP A 109 -11.14 -2.04 -4.76
CA ASP A 109 -10.45 -0.82 -4.26
C ASP A 109 -8.91 -0.86 -4.35
N GLU A 110 -8.35 -1.72 -5.21
CA GLU A 110 -6.92 -1.90 -5.39
C GLU A 110 -6.56 -1.85 -6.88
N CYS A 111 -6.42 -0.62 -7.39
CA CYS A 111 -5.88 -0.33 -8.73
C CYS A 111 -4.48 -0.91 -8.98
N TRP A 112 -3.82 -1.43 -7.95
CA TRP A 112 -2.53 -2.11 -8.05
C TRP A 112 -2.58 -3.37 -8.90
N TYR A 113 -3.76 -3.99 -9.03
CA TYR A 113 -3.96 -5.22 -9.80
C TYR A 113 -4.75 -5.00 -11.10
N TYR A 114 -5.84 -4.23 -11.03
CA TYR A 114 -6.76 -4.02 -12.15
C TYR A 114 -6.36 -2.84 -13.04
N GLY A 115 -5.42 -2.00 -12.60
CA GLY A 115 -5.06 -0.76 -13.27
C GLY A 115 -6.17 0.29 -13.17
N CYS A 116 -5.92 1.47 -13.72
CA CYS A 116 -6.89 2.56 -13.80
C CYS A 116 -7.23 2.89 -15.25
N SER A 117 -8.35 3.59 -15.44
CA SER A 117 -8.75 4.06 -16.77
C SER A 117 -7.75 5.08 -17.32
N TRP A 118 -7.79 5.31 -18.62
CA TRP A 118 -6.89 6.27 -19.26
C TRP A 118 -7.13 7.69 -18.72
N GLY A 119 -6.05 8.39 -18.35
CA GLY A 119 -6.14 9.65 -17.63
C GLY A 119 -6.29 9.51 -16.12
N GLU A 120 -6.10 8.31 -15.56
CA GLU A 120 -6.10 8.08 -14.11
C GLU A 120 -4.85 7.30 -13.69
N TYR A 121 -4.39 7.49 -12.45
CA TYR A 121 -3.28 6.76 -11.86
C TYR A 121 -3.69 6.09 -10.55
N CYS A 122 -2.93 5.09 -10.15
CA CYS A 122 -3.18 4.36 -8.92
C CYS A 122 -2.68 5.15 -7.70
N GLY A 123 -3.61 5.61 -6.87
CA GLY A 123 -3.33 6.33 -5.64
C GLY A 123 -2.77 5.43 -4.54
N PRO A 124 -2.14 6.02 -3.49
CA PRO A 124 -1.50 5.26 -2.41
C PRO A 124 -2.47 4.41 -1.58
N ASN A 125 -3.77 4.71 -1.64
CA ASN A 125 -4.81 3.95 -0.94
C ASN A 125 -5.42 2.83 -1.78
N GLY A 126 -4.94 2.60 -3.01
CA GLY A 126 -5.53 1.64 -3.95
C GLY A 126 -6.67 2.21 -4.81
N ASP A 127 -7.00 3.49 -4.66
CA ASP A 127 -8.03 4.16 -5.45
C ASP A 127 -7.49 4.71 -6.78
N CYS A 128 -8.30 4.69 -7.84
CA CYS A 128 -7.97 5.41 -9.08
C CYS A 128 -8.18 6.91 -8.92
N VAL A 129 -7.12 7.68 -9.15
CA VAL A 129 -7.09 9.13 -9.02
C VAL A 129 -7.01 9.78 -10.41
N PRO A 130 -7.92 10.71 -10.75
CA PRO A 130 -7.87 11.43 -12.01
C PRO A 130 -6.58 12.25 -12.19
N SER A 131 -6.04 12.25 -13.41
CA SER A 131 -4.83 12.99 -13.81
C SER A 131 -4.89 13.44 -15.27
N THR A 132 -3.83 14.12 -15.72
CA THR A 132 -3.69 14.65 -17.06
C THR A 132 -3.13 13.59 -18.00
N THR A 133 -3.65 13.52 -19.22
CA THR A 133 -3.08 12.67 -20.29
C THR A 133 -1.83 13.30 -20.90
N CYS A 134 -0.86 12.49 -21.26
CA CYS A 134 0.43 12.96 -21.78
C CYS A 134 0.92 12.10 -22.96
N ASN A 135 1.87 12.61 -23.73
CA ASN A 135 2.64 11.83 -24.70
C ASN A 135 4.11 11.68 -24.27
N THR A 136 4.61 12.65 -23.51
CA THR A 136 5.98 12.75 -23.01
C THR A 136 5.99 13.36 -21.61
N ALA A 137 7.07 13.17 -20.86
CA ALA A 137 7.23 13.73 -19.51
C ALA A 137 7.07 15.26 -19.47
N THR A 138 7.40 15.96 -20.55
CA THR A 138 7.24 17.43 -20.66
C THR A 138 5.79 17.91 -20.74
N ASP A 139 4.85 16.99 -20.99
CA ASP A 139 3.42 17.30 -20.97
C ASP A 139 2.85 17.28 -19.54
N CYS A 140 3.62 16.80 -18.57
CA CYS A 140 3.24 16.68 -17.17
C CYS A 140 3.82 17.82 -16.33
N ASP A 141 3.14 18.13 -15.23
CA ASP A 141 3.65 19.07 -14.23
C ASP A 141 4.91 18.51 -13.54
N PRO A 142 5.78 19.37 -12.98
CA PRO A 142 6.93 18.91 -12.19
C PRO A 142 6.50 17.93 -11.08
N GLY A 143 7.24 16.82 -10.91
CA GLY A 143 6.84 15.73 -9.99
C GLY A 143 5.97 14.63 -10.62
N TYR A 144 5.74 14.68 -11.93
CA TYR A 144 4.99 13.67 -12.65
C TYR A 144 5.77 13.18 -13.87
N ASP A 145 5.66 11.90 -14.17
CA ASP A 145 6.19 11.30 -15.40
C ASP A 145 5.06 10.73 -16.26
N CYS A 146 5.30 10.66 -17.57
CA CYS A 146 4.32 10.17 -18.51
C CYS A 146 4.40 8.65 -18.64
N ILE A 147 3.56 7.94 -17.88
CA ILE A 147 3.49 6.48 -17.89
C ILE A 147 2.20 6.06 -18.58
N SER A 148 2.34 5.29 -19.67
CA SER A 148 1.21 4.75 -20.44
C SER A 148 0.20 5.81 -20.90
N GLY A 149 0.67 7.03 -21.15
CA GLY A 149 -0.17 8.15 -21.61
C GLY A 149 -0.94 8.88 -20.51
N THR A 150 -0.62 8.62 -19.23
CA THR A 150 -1.13 9.35 -18.07
C THR A 150 0.04 9.93 -17.28
N CYS A 151 -0.09 11.17 -16.80
CA CYS A 151 0.84 11.76 -15.85
C CYS A 151 0.68 11.07 -14.49
N THR A 152 1.61 10.19 -14.15
CA THR A 152 1.66 9.53 -12.85
C THR A 152 2.62 10.29 -11.95
N PRO A 153 2.30 10.52 -10.66
CA PRO A 153 3.28 11.09 -9.74
C PRO A 153 4.51 10.20 -9.75
N THR A 154 5.62 10.75 -10.20
CA THR A 154 6.92 10.22 -9.82
C THR A 154 7.15 10.77 -8.43
N GLY A 155 7.65 9.94 -7.52
CA GLY A 155 7.98 10.41 -6.19
C GLY A 155 8.83 11.68 -6.21
N CYS A 156 8.93 12.35 -5.07
CA CYS A 156 9.92 13.41 -4.97
C CYS A 156 11.33 12.82 -5.17
N VAL A 157 12.22 13.58 -5.81
CA VAL A 157 13.65 13.21 -5.94
C VAL A 157 14.54 14.10 -5.08
N ASP A 158 14.03 15.24 -4.65
CA ASP A 158 14.66 16.15 -3.70
C ASP A 158 13.59 17.06 -3.07
N ASP A 159 13.95 17.78 -2.01
CA ASP A 159 13.03 18.63 -1.26
C ASP A 159 12.35 19.70 -2.12
N SER A 160 12.98 20.18 -3.19
CA SER A 160 12.41 21.23 -4.05
C SER A 160 11.12 20.82 -4.75
N TRP A 161 10.84 19.51 -4.81
CA TRP A 161 9.64 18.92 -5.39
C TRP A 161 8.48 18.86 -4.40
N CYS A 162 8.75 19.11 -3.12
CA CYS A 162 7.75 19.16 -2.06
C CYS A 162 7.35 20.60 -1.73
N ALA A 163 6.12 20.79 -1.26
CA ALA A 163 5.64 22.08 -0.76
C ALA A 163 6.40 22.50 0.52
N ALA A 164 6.43 23.80 0.83
CA ALA A 164 6.98 24.29 2.08
C ALA A 164 6.24 23.67 3.28
N GLY A 165 6.98 23.23 4.29
CA GLY A 165 6.50 22.42 5.40
C GLY A 165 6.59 20.90 5.18
N CYS A 166 7.08 20.47 4.01
CA CYS A 166 7.34 19.07 3.68
C CYS A 166 8.74 18.87 3.08
N TYR A 167 9.36 17.74 3.40
CA TYR A 167 10.63 17.29 2.82
C TYR A 167 10.42 16.03 1.98
N CYS A 168 11.38 15.72 1.13
CA CYS A 168 11.38 14.51 0.34
C CYS A 168 12.04 13.36 1.10
N ASP A 169 11.26 12.33 1.40
CA ASP A 169 11.82 11.06 1.81
C ASP A 169 12.23 10.28 0.56
N GLU A 170 13.52 10.35 0.23
CA GLU A 170 14.11 9.68 -0.94
C GLU A 170 13.96 8.14 -0.88
N GLU A 171 13.84 7.55 0.31
CA GLU A 171 13.67 6.09 0.47
C GLU A 171 12.25 5.66 0.07
N SER A 172 11.24 6.44 0.43
CA SER A 172 9.85 6.18 0.04
C SER A 172 9.42 6.87 -1.26
N GLY A 173 10.18 7.85 -1.75
CA GLY A 173 9.80 8.75 -2.84
C GLY A 173 8.62 9.67 -2.49
N GLY A 174 8.28 9.80 -1.20
CA GLY A 174 7.13 10.57 -0.73
C GLY A 174 7.51 11.91 -0.13
N CYS A 175 6.67 12.93 -0.33
CA CYS A 175 6.78 14.16 0.45
C CYS A 175 6.21 13.93 1.86
N VAL A 176 7.03 14.06 2.89
CA VAL A 176 6.66 13.86 4.30
C VAL A 176 6.46 15.21 4.98
N GLU A 177 5.34 15.36 5.69
CA GLU A 177 5.03 16.58 6.45
C GLU A 177 5.87 16.67 7.74
N THR A 178 6.49 17.83 7.97
CA THR A 178 7.32 18.10 9.16
C THR A 178 7.00 19.43 9.83
N GLY A 179 6.61 20.43 9.04
CA GLY A 179 6.20 21.75 9.51
C GLY A 179 7.12 22.90 9.09
N TYR A 180 6.67 24.11 9.37
CA TYR A 180 7.36 25.34 9.05
C TYR A 180 8.34 25.74 10.15
N CYS A 181 9.48 26.31 9.77
CA CYS A 181 10.50 26.78 10.69
C CYS A 181 11.15 28.08 10.23
N THR A 182 11.78 28.77 11.18
CA THR A 182 12.68 29.90 10.95
C THR A 182 14.07 29.70 11.57
N ALA A 183 14.17 28.75 12.51
CA ALA A 183 15.41 28.28 13.11
C ALA A 183 15.25 26.80 13.54
N ASP A 184 16.37 26.10 13.77
CA ASP A 184 16.38 24.68 14.17
C ASP A 184 15.57 24.41 15.44
N THR A 185 15.47 25.40 16.34
CA THR A 185 14.68 25.30 17.58
C THR A 185 13.17 25.19 17.34
N ASP A 186 12.71 25.51 16.14
CA ASP A 186 11.30 25.37 15.75
C ASP A 186 10.97 23.91 15.37
N CYS A 187 11.99 23.11 15.06
CA CYS A 187 11.85 21.74 14.61
C CYS A 187 11.85 20.73 15.76
N LEU A 188 11.33 19.53 15.50
CA LEU A 188 11.34 18.43 16.46
C LEU A 188 12.77 17.88 16.63
N ALA A 189 12.99 17.12 17.71
CA ALA A 189 14.30 16.49 17.93
C ALA A 189 14.69 15.58 16.75
N GLY A 190 15.90 15.74 16.25
CA GLY A 190 16.41 15.04 15.06
C GLY A 190 16.07 15.72 13.72
N GLN A 191 15.62 16.97 13.75
CA GLN A 191 15.36 17.78 12.56
C GLN A 191 16.08 19.13 12.66
N ILE A 192 16.45 19.66 11.50
CA ILE A 192 17.04 21.00 11.33
C ILE A 192 16.16 21.83 10.41
N CYS A 193 16.31 23.15 10.48
CA CYS A 193 15.55 24.05 9.64
C CYS A 193 16.27 24.31 8.32
N ASP A 194 15.68 23.88 7.21
CA ASP A 194 15.99 24.46 5.91
C ASP A 194 15.36 25.86 5.86
N THR A 195 16.18 26.88 6.13
CA THR A 195 15.74 28.28 6.16
C THR A 195 15.38 28.82 4.78
N ASP A 196 15.92 28.25 3.69
CA ASP A 196 15.61 28.68 2.33
C ASP A 196 14.19 28.25 1.94
N ARG A 197 13.78 27.07 2.42
CA ARG A 197 12.41 26.53 2.22
C ARG A 197 11.48 26.77 3.40
N SER A 198 11.98 27.34 4.51
CA SER A 198 11.25 27.49 5.78
C SER A 198 10.60 26.16 6.24
N THR A 199 11.34 25.06 6.12
CA THR A 199 10.83 23.69 6.31
C THR A 199 11.77 22.89 7.21
N CYS A 200 11.21 22.12 8.15
CA CYS A 200 12.00 21.19 8.95
C CYS A 200 12.38 19.96 8.11
N ILE A 201 13.65 19.60 8.08
CA ILE A 201 14.16 18.42 7.39
C ILE A 201 14.90 17.51 8.39
N PRO A 202 15.06 16.20 8.11
CA PRO A 202 15.90 15.34 8.93
C PRO A 202 17.31 15.91 9.11
N ASP A 203 17.87 15.77 10.31
CA ASP A 203 19.27 16.13 10.54
C ASP A 203 20.19 15.01 10.04
N ASP A 204 20.69 15.19 8.81
CA ASP A 204 21.68 14.29 8.20
C ASP A 204 23.12 14.62 8.62
N SER A 205 23.31 15.52 9.59
CA SER A 205 24.64 15.83 10.11
C SER A 205 25.25 14.56 10.72
N PRO A 206 26.49 14.19 10.34
CA PRO A 206 27.13 13.04 10.96
C PRO A 206 27.29 13.30 12.47
N PRO A 207 27.08 12.28 13.32
CA PRO A 207 27.18 12.42 14.76
C PRO A 207 28.54 13.02 15.17
N THR A 208 28.58 13.81 16.23
CA THR A 208 29.84 14.41 16.69
C THR A 208 30.77 13.35 17.29
N CYS A 209 32.09 13.56 17.29
CA CYS A 209 33.04 12.57 17.85
C CYS A 209 32.63 12.09 19.26
N PRO A 210 32.21 12.96 20.21
CA PRO A 210 31.79 12.53 21.55
C PRO A 210 30.59 11.58 21.59
N GLU A 211 29.78 11.52 20.53
CA GLU A 211 28.60 10.65 20.41
C GLU A 211 28.96 9.27 19.84
N LEU A 212 30.19 9.08 19.36
CA LEU A 212 30.64 7.85 18.73
C LEU A 212 31.09 6.79 19.74
N GLY A 213 30.76 5.53 19.44
CA GLY A 213 31.36 4.37 20.08
C GLY A 213 32.81 4.12 19.62
N GLU A 214 33.51 3.21 20.28
CA GLU A 214 34.92 2.89 20.00
C GLU A 214 35.16 2.56 18.51
N THR A 215 34.34 1.70 17.94
CA THR A 215 34.49 1.26 16.54
C THR A 215 34.28 2.41 15.56
N ASP A 216 33.23 3.20 15.73
CA ASP A 216 32.91 4.31 14.81
C ASP A 216 33.94 5.43 14.93
N CYS A 217 34.46 5.67 16.14
CA CYS A 217 35.53 6.62 16.38
C CYS A 217 36.83 6.24 15.66
N LEU A 218 37.20 4.95 15.68
CA LEU A 218 38.40 4.46 14.99
C LEU A 218 38.29 4.53 13.46
N ASN A 219 37.08 4.58 12.93
CA ASN A 219 36.81 4.67 11.50
C ASN A 219 36.79 6.12 10.99
N ARG A 220 36.93 7.12 11.87
CA ARG A 220 36.93 8.53 11.54
C ARG A 220 38.29 9.16 11.76
N ASP A 221 38.85 9.76 10.71
CA ASP A 221 40.17 10.39 10.73
C ASP A 221 40.21 11.71 11.51
N ASP A 222 39.05 12.32 11.74
CA ASP A 222 38.88 13.58 12.48
C ASP A 222 38.61 13.37 13.98
N CYS A 223 38.50 12.12 14.42
CA CYS A 223 38.32 11.74 15.81
C CYS A 223 39.52 10.97 16.38
N LEU A 224 39.69 11.02 17.69
CA LEU A 224 40.71 10.28 18.44
C LEU A 224 40.06 9.48 19.57
N THR A 225 40.38 8.19 19.66
CA THR A 225 39.99 7.37 20.79
C THR A 225 40.87 7.65 22.01
N THR A 226 40.22 7.81 23.16
CA THR A 226 40.88 7.91 24.46
C THR A 226 40.54 6.70 25.30
N TYR A 227 41.54 6.19 26.01
CA TYR A 227 41.40 5.00 26.85
C TYR A 227 41.74 5.35 28.30
N THR A 228 40.98 4.78 29.23
CA THR A 228 41.30 4.84 30.66
C THR A 228 41.91 3.51 31.09
N GLY A 229 43.06 3.59 31.76
CA GLY A 229 43.71 2.41 32.32
C GLY A 229 43.03 1.93 33.60
N ILE A 230 42.96 0.61 33.77
CA ILE A 230 42.43 -0.06 34.97
C ILE A 230 43.59 -0.60 35.80
N ASN A 231 43.49 -0.47 37.13
CA ASN A 231 44.48 -0.93 38.11
C ASN A 231 45.92 -0.41 37.86
N CYS A 232 46.04 0.86 37.46
CA CYS A 232 47.33 1.48 37.19
C CYS A 232 48.15 1.72 38.47
N THR A 233 49.40 1.26 38.48
CA THR A 233 50.35 1.45 39.59
C THR A 233 51.62 2.15 39.15
N LYS A 234 52.18 2.97 40.05
CA LYS A 234 53.48 3.63 39.90
C LYS A 234 54.61 2.65 40.25
N PRO A 235 55.87 2.94 39.86
CA PRO A 235 57.03 2.14 40.25
C PRO A 235 57.24 2.02 41.76
N ASP A 236 56.69 2.96 42.54
CA ASP A 236 56.73 2.96 44.01
C ASP A 236 55.60 2.16 44.68
N GLY A 237 54.71 1.55 43.88
CA GLY A 237 53.57 0.75 44.34
C GLY A 237 52.31 1.55 44.71
N SER A 238 52.32 2.87 44.56
CA SER A 238 51.14 3.71 44.77
C SER A 238 50.18 3.70 43.57
N ALA A 239 48.91 4.01 43.82
CA ALA A 239 47.89 4.11 42.76
C ALA A 239 48.13 5.34 41.88
N CYS A 240 47.95 5.19 40.57
CA CYS A 240 48.04 6.29 39.62
C CYS A 240 46.77 7.15 39.59
N GLN A 241 46.96 8.45 39.38
CA GLN A 241 45.90 9.43 39.14
C GLN A 241 45.83 9.78 37.64
N SER A 242 44.70 10.33 37.19
CA SER A 242 44.55 10.82 35.81
C SER A 242 45.56 11.92 35.52
N GLY A 243 46.35 11.76 34.46
CA GLY A 243 47.44 12.68 34.07
C GLY A 243 48.83 12.34 34.63
N ASP A 244 48.97 11.30 35.45
CA ASP A 244 50.29 10.83 35.91
C ASP A 244 51.08 10.14 34.77
N SER A 245 52.35 10.50 34.60
CA SER A 245 53.27 9.84 33.67
C SER A 245 54.02 8.67 34.34
N GLY A 246 54.30 7.59 33.59
CA GLY A 246 55.12 6.46 34.08
C GLY A 246 54.34 5.40 34.86
N CYS A 247 53.03 5.32 34.66
CA CYS A 247 52.15 4.32 35.24
C CYS A 247 52.09 3.04 34.38
N THR A 248 52.05 1.89 35.05
CA THR A 248 51.79 0.59 34.40
C THR A 248 50.38 0.13 34.76
N CYS A 249 49.52 -0.06 33.75
CA CYS A 249 48.13 -0.49 33.92
C CYS A 249 47.96 -1.96 33.53
N GLU A 250 47.00 -2.63 34.15
CA GLU A 250 46.69 -4.04 33.87
C GLU A 250 45.91 -4.20 32.57
N SER A 251 44.96 -3.30 32.32
CA SER A 251 44.16 -3.24 31.09
C SER A 251 43.74 -1.81 30.78
N PHE A 252 43.18 -1.61 29.59
CA PHE A 252 42.64 -0.34 29.13
C PHE A 252 41.22 -0.55 28.63
N VAL A 253 40.33 0.39 28.94
CA VAL A 253 38.95 0.41 28.42
C VAL A 253 38.71 1.71 27.68
N PHE A 254 37.92 1.65 26.61
CA PHE A 254 37.49 2.83 25.88
C PHE A 254 36.81 3.82 26.85
N ALA A 255 37.26 5.07 26.82
CA ALA A 255 36.77 6.10 27.71
C ALA A 255 35.89 7.10 26.96
N ALA A 256 36.39 7.65 25.86
CA ALA A 256 35.67 8.60 25.03
C ALA A 256 36.31 8.73 23.65
N CYS A 257 35.52 9.24 22.71
CA CYS A 257 35.98 9.71 21.41
C CYS A 257 36.00 11.25 21.42
N VAL A 258 37.09 11.86 20.98
CA VAL A 258 37.28 13.32 21.03
C VAL A 258 37.77 13.85 19.68
N ASP A 259 37.52 15.12 19.40
CA ASP A 259 38.00 15.76 18.17
C ASP A 259 39.54 15.81 18.15
N VAL A 260 40.13 15.60 16.98
CA VAL A 260 41.56 15.85 16.78
C VAL A 260 41.82 17.34 16.92
N ALA A 261 42.57 17.75 17.95
CA ALA A 261 42.93 19.15 18.13
C ALA A 261 43.68 19.68 16.88
N PRO A 262 43.34 20.87 16.38
CA PRO A 262 44.02 21.44 15.21
C PRO A 262 45.52 21.59 15.52
N PRO A 263 46.41 21.40 14.52
CA PRO A 263 47.84 21.56 14.72
C PRO A 263 48.12 22.96 15.27
N ALA A 264 48.85 23.03 16.39
CA ALA A 264 49.25 24.29 16.98
C ALA A 264 50.02 25.15 15.94
N PRO A 265 49.72 26.45 15.82
CA PRO A 265 50.36 27.33 14.85
C PRO A 265 51.87 27.52 15.08
#